data_AF-A0A2D4G5R9-F1
#
_entry.id   AF-A0A2D4G5R9-F1
#
_cell.length_a   1.000
_cell.length_b   1.000
_cell.length_c   1.000
_cell.angle_alpha   90.00
_cell.angle_beta   90.00
_cell.angle_gamma   90.00
#
_symmetry.space_group_name_H-M   'P 1'
#
loop_
_entity.id
_entity.type
_entity.pdbx_description
1 polymer ?
#
loop_
_entity_poly.entity_id
_entity_poly.type
_entity_poly.pdbx_seq_one_letter_code
_entity_poly.pdbx_strand_id
1 'polypeptide(L)'
;MYAEALNTYQVIVKNKMFVNGGMLKVNMANIYLKQRNYSKAIKFYRMALDQIASVHKEMRIKIMQNIGVAFIKTGQYTDAISSFEHIMSTSPNLKAGFNLILCYFATGDRDQMKKAFQKLLAVPLEIDDDDKYISQGDDPHTNLLIEAIKNDSLRQMERERKATAEKYIMTAAKLIAPAIETSFAVGYDWCVEMVKTSQYVELANDLEINKAITYLRQKDFNQAADNLKMFEKKDSRVK
;
A
#
# COMPACT_ATOMS: atom_id res chain seq x y z
N MET A 1 -30.67 6.81 -8.97
CA MET A 1 -29.31 6.59 -9.52
C MET A 1 -28.79 5.16 -9.40
N TYR A 2 -28.41 4.61 -8.23
CA TYR A 2 -27.80 3.24 -8.19
C TYR A 2 -28.73 2.11 -8.63
N ALA A 3 -30.01 2.16 -8.26
CA ALA A 3 -31.00 1.15 -8.64
C ALA A 3 -31.25 1.13 -10.16
N GLU A 4 -31.36 2.30 -10.78
CA GLU A 4 -31.52 2.45 -12.23
C GLU A 4 -30.32 1.89 -12.99
N ALA A 5 -29.09 2.23 -12.55
CA ALA A 5 -27.88 1.70 -13.15
C ALA A 5 -27.81 0.17 -13.08
N LEU A 6 -28.13 -0.43 -11.92
CA LEU A 6 -28.17 -1.87 -11.76
C LEU A 6 -29.21 -2.54 -12.66
N ASN A 7 -30.40 -1.95 -12.80
CA ASN A 7 -31.45 -2.45 -13.67
C ASN A 7 -31.00 -2.43 -15.14
N THR A 8 -30.44 -1.31 -15.60
CA THR A 8 -29.92 -1.17 -16.98
C THR A 8 -28.80 -2.17 -17.25
N TYR A 9 -27.82 -2.29 -16.34
CA TYR A 9 -26.74 -3.27 -16.49
C TYR A 9 -27.26 -4.71 -16.51
N GLN A 10 -28.26 -5.03 -15.68
CA GLN A 10 -28.83 -6.37 -15.64
C GLN A 10 -29.57 -6.74 -16.93
N VAL A 11 -30.22 -5.78 -17.60
CA VAL A 11 -30.82 -6.01 -18.93
C VAL A 11 -29.73 -6.26 -19.98
N ILE A 12 -28.66 -5.46 -20.00
CA ILE A 12 -27.58 -5.60 -20.98
C ILE A 12 -26.84 -6.94 -20.81
N VAL A 13 -26.52 -7.32 -19.57
CA VAL A 13 -25.77 -8.55 -19.27
C VAL A 13 -26.59 -9.83 -19.56
N LYS A 14 -27.92 -9.75 -19.62
CA LYS A 14 -28.76 -10.89 -20.07
C LYS A 14 -28.54 -11.22 -21.55
N ASN A 15 -28.13 -10.25 -22.36
CA ASN A 15 -27.78 -10.50 -23.75
C ASN A 15 -26.40 -11.17 -23.84
N LYS A 16 -26.38 -12.48 -24.12
CA LYS A 16 -25.15 -13.27 -24.23
C LYS A 16 -24.23 -12.83 -25.38
N MET A 17 -24.75 -12.07 -26.35
CA MET A 17 -23.94 -11.51 -27.45
C MET A 17 -23.09 -10.32 -27.02
N PHE A 18 -23.32 -9.78 -25.82
CA PHE A 18 -22.56 -8.63 -25.32
C PHE A 18 -21.19 -9.07 -24.81
N VAL A 19 -20.16 -8.79 -25.61
CA VAL A 19 -18.76 -9.18 -25.37
C VAL A 19 -18.20 -8.63 -24.05
N ASN A 20 -18.60 -7.41 -23.66
CA ASN A 20 -18.07 -6.72 -22.46
C ASN A 20 -18.88 -6.99 -21.18
N GLY A 21 -19.62 -8.09 -21.11
CA GLY A 21 -20.46 -8.44 -19.95
C GLY A 21 -19.68 -8.49 -18.63
N GLY A 22 -18.40 -8.89 -18.67
CA GLY A 22 -17.51 -8.90 -17.51
C GLY A 22 -17.31 -7.51 -16.91
N MET A 23 -17.09 -6.49 -17.75
CA MET A 23 -16.88 -5.11 -17.30
C MET A 23 -18.12 -4.52 -16.63
N LEU A 24 -19.30 -4.79 -17.17
CA LEU A 24 -20.55 -4.36 -16.55
C LEU A 24 -20.74 -5.03 -15.17
N LYS A 25 -20.38 -6.30 -15.02
CA LYS A 25 -20.41 -6.98 -13.73
C LYS A 25 -19.44 -6.38 -12.71
N VAL A 26 -18.25 -5.92 -13.13
CA VAL A 26 -17.34 -5.15 -12.26
C VAL A 26 -18.02 -3.87 -11.77
N ASN A 27 -18.71 -3.15 -12.66
CA ASN A 27 -19.43 -1.93 -12.27
C ASN A 27 -20.59 -2.22 -11.32
N MET A 28 -21.37 -3.28 -11.57
CA MET A 28 -22.41 -3.74 -10.65
C MET A 28 -21.82 -4.10 -9.28
N ALA A 29 -20.70 -4.82 -9.25
CA ALA A 29 -19.99 -5.19 -8.02
C ALA A 29 -19.50 -3.95 -7.26
N ASN A 30 -18.94 -2.95 -7.95
CA ASN A 30 -18.52 -1.67 -7.35
C ASN A 30 -19.71 -0.92 -6.71
N ILE A 31 -20.89 -0.94 -7.35
CA ILE A 31 -22.12 -0.36 -6.78
C ILE A 31 -22.51 -1.11 -5.50
N TYR A 32 -22.54 -2.45 -5.53
CA TYR A 32 -22.85 -3.25 -4.35
C TYR A 32 -21.83 -3.06 -3.22
N LEU A 33 -20.54 -2.89 -3.55
CA LEU A 33 -19.49 -2.58 -2.60
C LEU A 33 -19.75 -1.24 -1.89
N LYS A 34 -20.14 -0.20 -2.65
CA LYS A 34 -20.52 1.12 -2.11
C LYS A 34 -21.78 1.06 -1.24
N GLN A 35 -22.74 0.20 -1.60
CA GLN A 35 -23.94 -0.08 -0.80
C GLN A 35 -23.67 -0.96 0.43
N ARG A 36 -22.40 -1.35 0.69
CA ARG A 36 -22.00 -2.28 1.76
C ARG A 36 -22.63 -3.67 1.64
N ASN A 37 -23.15 -4.02 0.46
CA ASN A 37 -23.65 -5.35 0.16
C ASN A 37 -22.50 -6.22 -0.34
N TYR A 38 -21.61 -6.60 0.58
CA TYR A 38 -20.35 -7.27 0.27
C TYR A 38 -20.55 -8.66 -0.36
N SER A 39 -21.57 -9.41 0.05
CA SER A 39 -21.86 -10.74 -0.50
C SER A 39 -22.24 -10.67 -1.99
N LYS A 40 -23.12 -9.73 -2.38
CA LYS A 40 -23.44 -9.50 -3.79
C LYS A 40 -22.23 -8.95 -4.56
N ALA A 41 -21.46 -8.03 -3.97
CA ALA A 41 -20.26 -7.50 -4.61
C ALA A 41 -19.27 -8.61 -4.98
N ILE A 42 -18.95 -9.50 -4.02
CA ILE A 42 -18.06 -10.65 -4.25
C ILE A 42 -18.61 -11.56 -5.35
N LYS A 43 -19.91 -11.87 -5.32
CA LYS A 43 -20.55 -12.70 -6.36
C LYS A 43 -20.36 -12.10 -7.76
N PHE A 44 -20.65 -10.81 -7.93
CA PHE A 44 -20.51 -10.15 -9.24
C PHE A 44 -19.04 -10.01 -9.67
N TYR A 45 -18.11 -9.77 -8.75
CA TYR A 45 -16.68 -9.78 -9.07
C TYR A 45 -16.19 -11.15 -9.54
N ARG A 46 -16.60 -12.25 -8.89
CA ARG A 46 -16.27 -13.61 -9.32
C ARG A 46 -16.82 -13.90 -10.72
N MET A 47 -18.09 -13.58 -10.96
CA MET A 47 -18.71 -13.71 -12.29
C MET A 47 -18.04 -12.83 -13.36
N ALA A 48 -17.36 -11.74 -12.97
CA ALA A 48 -16.56 -10.93 -13.88
C ALA A 48 -15.22 -11.59 -14.19
N LEU A 49 -14.54 -12.16 -13.18
CA LEU A 49 -13.30 -12.92 -13.38
C LEU A 49 -13.48 -14.16 -14.27
N ASP A 50 -14.67 -14.77 -14.28
CA ASP A 50 -14.96 -15.90 -15.17
C ASP A 50 -15.06 -15.48 -16.64
N GLN A 51 -15.34 -14.20 -16.92
CA GLN A 51 -15.52 -13.67 -18.28
C GLN A 51 -14.33 -12.88 -18.78
N ILE A 52 -13.57 -12.25 -17.89
CA ILE A 52 -12.39 -11.46 -18.24
C ILE A 52 -11.23 -12.42 -18.48
N ALA A 53 -10.76 -12.48 -19.72
CA ALA A 53 -9.65 -13.34 -20.13
C ALA A 53 -8.38 -13.11 -19.28
N SER A 54 -7.59 -14.16 -19.10
CA SER A 54 -6.34 -14.14 -18.32
C SER A 54 -5.28 -13.18 -18.89
N VAL A 55 -5.40 -12.79 -20.17
CA VAL A 55 -4.54 -11.78 -20.81
C VAL A 55 -4.65 -10.42 -20.12
N HIS A 56 -5.80 -10.07 -19.55
CA HIS A 56 -6.03 -8.81 -18.85
C HIS A 56 -5.61 -8.88 -17.38
N LYS A 57 -4.33 -9.20 -17.13
CA LYS A 57 -3.78 -9.45 -15.79
C LYS A 57 -4.04 -8.31 -14.81
N GLU A 58 -3.76 -7.06 -15.19
CA GLU A 58 -3.96 -5.90 -14.32
C GLU A 58 -5.41 -5.73 -13.85
N MET A 59 -6.35 -5.95 -14.77
CA MET A 59 -7.77 -5.84 -14.47
C MET A 59 -8.21 -6.94 -13.49
N ARG A 60 -7.74 -8.17 -13.70
CA ARG A 60 -8.00 -9.28 -12.78
C ARG A 60 -7.44 -8.99 -11.39
N ILE A 61 -6.22 -8.44 -11.30
CA ILE A 61 -5.61 -8.03 -10.02
C ILE A 61 -6.46 -6.96 -9.32
N LYS A 62 -6.92 -5.92 -10.04
CA LYS A 62 -7.82 -4.89 -9.47
C LYS A 62 -9.13 -5.49 -8.94
N ILE A 63 -9.70 -6.46 -9.64
CA ILE A 63 -10.93 -7.16 -9.20
C ILE A 63 -10.66 -8.02 -7.95
N MET A 64 -9.58 -8.81 -7.96
CA MET A 64 -9.17 -9.61 -6.81
C MET A 64 -8.90 -8.74 -5.58
N GLN A 65 -8.29 -7.56 -5.77
CA GLN A 65 -8.06 -6.61 -4.70
C GLN A 65 -9.37 -6.12 -4.08
N ASN A 66 -10.39 -5.82 -4.90
CA ASN A 66 -11.70 -5.41 -4.40
C ASN A 66 -12.43 -6.56 -3.68
N ILE A 67 -12.27 -7.81 -4.14
CA ILE A 67 -12.76 -8.99 -3.42
C ILE A 67 -12.08 -9.10 -2.04
N GLY A 68 -10.76 -8.97 -1.98
CA GLY A 68 -10.00 -8.98 -0.73
C GLY A 68 -10.44 -7.88 0.24
N VAL A 69 -10.70 -6.67 -0.26
CA VAL A 69 -11.26 -5.57 0.56
C VAL A 69 -12.66 -5.91 1.07
N ALA A 70 -13.52 -6.52 0.24
CA ALA A 70 -14.84 -6.97 0.68
C ALA A 70 -14.76 -8.05 1.78
N PHE A 71 -13.78 -8.96 1.69
CA PHE A 71 -13.50 -9.93 2.75
C PHE A 71 -13.07 -9.27 4.06
N ILE A 72 -12.15 -8.29 4.00
CA ILE A 72 -11.78 -7.49 5.19
C ILE A 72 -13.03 -6.84 5.83
N LYS A 73 -13.90 -6.24 5.02
CA LYS A 73 -15.11 -5.56 5.52
C LYS A 73 -16.16 -6.51 6.11
N THR A 74 -16.07 -7.80 5.82
CA THR A 74 -16.94 -8.84 6.38
C THR A 74 -16.28 -9.65 7.49
N GLY A 75 -15.03 -9.33 7.87
CA GLY A 75 -14.27 -10.03 8.91
C GLY A 75 -13.68 -11.38 8.46
N GLN A 76 -13.79 -11.72 7.17
CA GLN A 76 -13.23 -12.96 6.59
C GLN A 76 -11.73 -12.77 6.28
N TYR A 77 -10.91 -12.64 7.32
CA TYR A 77 -9.49 -12.31 7.17
C TYR A 77 -8.68 -13.42 6.48
N THR A 78 -9.03 -14.69 6.68
CA THR A 78 -8.36 -15.83 6.05
C THR A 78 -8.51 -15.81 4.52
N ASP A 79 -9.72 -15.57 4.02
CA ASP A 79 -9.97 -15.48 2.58
C ASP A 79 -9.32 -14.22 1.96
N ALA A 80 -9.28 -13.13 2.73
CA ALA A 80 -8.59 -11.91 2.36
C ALA A 80 -7.08 -12.15 2.22
N ILE A 81 -6.47 -12.86 3.18
CA ILE A 81 -5.04 -13.23 3.15
C ILE A 81 -4.74 -14.02 1.88
N SER A 82 -5.46 -15.10 1.60
CA SER A 82 -5.21 -15.90 0.38
C SER A 82 -5.32 -15.06 -0.89
N SER A 83 -6.27 -14.12 -0.93
CA SER A 83 -6.44 -13.22 -2.07
C SER A 83 -5.26 -12.25 -2.24
N PHE A 84 -4.81 -11.63 -1.15
CA PHE A 84 -3.69 -10.68 -1.20
C PHE A 84 -2.33 -11.35 -1.37
N GLU A 85 -2.13 -12.56 -0.82
CA GLU A 85 -0.92 -13.35 -1.08
C GLU A 85 -0.79 -13.71 -2.55
N HIS A 86 -1.89 -14.15 -3.17
CA HIS A 86 -1.90 -14.40 -4.61
C HIS A 86 -1.51 -13.13 -5.39
N ILE A 87 -2.10 -11.97 -5.07
CA ILE A 87 -1.74 -10.69 -5.71
C ILE A 87 -0.25 -10.39 -5.51
N MET A 88 0.25 -10.48 -4.28
CA MET A 88 1.66 -10.22 -3.95
C MET A 88 2.64 -11.22 -4.59
N SER A 89 2.18 -12.38 -5.04
CA SER A 89 3.01 -13.35 -5.79
C SER A 89 3.02 -13.10 -7.30
N THR A 90 1.92 -12.60 -7.86
CA THR A 90 1.75 -12.46 -9.31
C THR A 90 2.08 -11.04 -9.80
N SER A 91 1.61 -10.02 -9.07
CA SER A 91 1.80 -8.61 -9.39
C SER A 91 1.83 -7.82 -8.08
N PRO A 92 3.00 -7.81 -7.40
CA PRO A 92 3.19 -7.09 -6.15
C PRO A 92 2.81 -5.62 -6.31
N ASN A 93 2.05 -5.10 -5.35
CA ASN A 93 1.75 -3.68 -5.30
C ASN A 93 1.52 -3.24 -3.84
N LEU A 94 1.74 -1.95 -3.59
CA LEU A 94 1.72 -1.38 -2.24
C LEU A 94 0.39 -1.59 -1.53
N LYS A 95 -0.73 -1.43 -2.25
CA LYS A 95 -2.07 -1.54 -1.65
C LYS A 95 -2.37 -2.96 -1.19
N ALA A 96 -2.00 -3.96 -1.99
CA ALA A 96 -2.15 -5.36 -1.63
C ALA A 96 -1.24 -5.75 -0.46
N GLY A 97 0.03 -5.31 -0.47
CA GLY A 97 0.98 -5.56 0.61
C GLY A 97 0.52 -4.94 1.93
N PHE A 98 0.04 -3.70 1.91
CA PHE A 98 -0.51 -3.04 3.10
C PHE A 98 -1.75 -3.75 3.63
N ASN A 99 -2.71 -4.10 2.77
CA ASN A 99 -3.92 -4.83 3.18
C ASN A 99 -3.59 -6.24 3.71
N LEU A 100 -2.57 -6.90 3.17
CA LEU A 100 -2.10 -8.19 3.67
C LEU A 100 -1.58 -8.07 5.11
N ILE A 101 -0.78 -7.04 5.40
CA ILE A 101 -0.31 -6.73 6.76
C ILE A 101 -1.49 -6.47 7.70
N LEU A 102 -2.49 -5.70 7.26
CA LEU A 102 -3.71 -5.47 8.06
C LEU A 102 -4.43 -6.77 8.40
N CYS A 103 -4.52 -7.71 7.46
CA CYS A 103 -5.15 -9.00 7.71
C CYS A 103 -4.34 -9.84 8.70
N TYR A 104 -3.01 -9.91 8.54
CA TYR A 104 -2.15 -10.63 9.49
C TYR A 104 -2.14 -10.02 10.89
N PHE A 105 -2.25 -8.70 10.97
CA PHE A 105 -2.44 -7.99 12.24
C PHE A 105 -3.77 -8.38 12.89
N ALA A 106 -4.86 -8.44 12.11
CA ALA A 106 -6.18 -8.84 12.61
C ALA A 106 -6.23 -10.31 13.08
N THR A 107 -5.43 -11.20 12.47
CA THR A 107 -5.32 -12.61 12.89
C THR A 107 -4.28 -12.83 14.00
N GLY A 108 -3.45 -11.83 14.31
CA GLY A 108 -2.43 -11.90 15.36
C GLY A 108 -1.17 -12.70 14.99
N ASP A 109 -0.95 -12.98 13.70
CA ASP A 109 0.21 -13.77 13.25
C ASP A 109 1.45 -12.88 13.11
N ARG A 110 2.31 -12.92 14.13
CA ARG A 110 3.51 -12.07 14.22
C ARG A 110 4.54 -12.34 13.14
N ASP A 111 4.77 -13.60 12.82
CA ASP A 111 5.78 -13.98 11.83
C ASP A 111 5.34 -13.60 10.42
N GLN A 112 4.06 -13.79 10.12
CA GLN A 112 3.52 -13.38 8.83
C GLN A 112 3.41 -11.86 8.70
N MET A 113 3.16 -11.11 9.79
CA MET A 113 3.26 -9.64 9.77
C MET A 113 4.66 -9.18 9.34
N LYS A 114 5.72 -9.75 9.92
CA LYS A 114 7.11 -9.42 9.57
C LYS A 114 7.41 -9.73 8.10
N LYS A 115 7.05 -10.93 7.63
CA LYS A 115 7.22 -11.34 6.23
C LYS A 115 6.46 -10.45 5.26
N ALA A 116 5.22 -10.09 5.60
CA ALA A 116 4.41 -9.22 4.76
C ALA A 116 4.97 -7.78 4.72
N PHE A 117 5.53 -7.28 5.82
CA PHE A 117 6.22 -6.00 5.85
C PHE A 117 7.47 -5.98 4.95
N GLN A 118 8.30 -7.03 5.01
CA GLN A 118 9.43 -7.19 4.10
C GLN A 118 8.98 -7.25 2.63
N LYS A 119 7.91 -7.99 2.32
CA LYS A 119 7.33 -8.02 0.97
C LYS A 119 6.83 -6.64 0.52
N LEU A 120 6.28 -5.83 1.43
CA LEU A 120 5.83 -4.46 1.12
C LEU A 120 7.02 -3.54 0.79
N LEU A 121 8.12 -3.63 1.56
CA LEU A 121 9.34 -2.87 1.29
C LEU A 121 9.99 -3.24 -0.04
N ALA A 122 9.85 -4.49 -0.48
CA ALA A 122 10.39 -4.98 -1.74
C ALA A 122 9.53 -4.68 -2.99
N VAL A 123 8.39 -3.98 -2.84
CA VAL A 123 7.54 -3.63 -3.99
C VAL A 123 8.24 -2.59 -4.87
N PRO A 124 8.47 -2.85 -6.17
CA PRO A 124 9.03 -1.88 -7.10
C PRO A 124 8.07 -0.70 -7.32
N LEU A 125 8.59 0.53 -7.30
CA LEU A 125 7.78 1.74 -7.55
C LEU A 125 7.78 2.19 -9.02
N GLU A 126 8.68 1.62 -9.85
CA GLU A 126 8.89 2.05 -11.24
C GLU A 126 9.07 3.57 -11.36
N ILE A 127 9.90 4.15 -10.48
CA ILE A 127 10.27 5.57 -10.49
C ILE A 127 11.73 5.65 -10.93
N ASP A 128 12.06 6.53 -11.87
CA ASP A 128 13.44 6.79 -12.28
C ASP A 128 14.19 7.47 -11.10
N ASP A 129 15.46 7.10 -10.89
CA ASP A 129 16.28 7.63 -9.79
C ASP A 129 16.27 9.17 -9.77
N ASP A 130 16.00 9.73 -8.59
CA ASP A 130 15.88 11.18 -8.34
C ASP A 130 17.13 11.97 -8.80
N ASP A 131 18.28 11.30 -8.89
CA ASP A 131 19.58 11.85 -9.28
C ASP A 131 19.68 12.25 -10.76
N LYS A 132 18.79 11.74 -11.62
CA LYS A 132 18.77 12.05 -13.07
C LYS A 132 18.43 13.51 -13.38
N TYR A 133 17.85 14.23 -12.42
CA TYR A 133 17.41 15.62 -12.56
C TYR A 133 18.17 16.59 -11.64
N ILE A 134 19.32 16.16 -11.12
CA ILE A 134 20.24 17.04 -10.41
C ILE A 134 21.08 17.77 -11.47
N SER A 135 21.07 19.10 -11.43
CA SER A 135 21.89 19.94 -12.31
C SER A 135 23.37 19.66 -12.05
N GLN A 136 24.04 18.96 -12.95
CA GLN A 136 25.47 18.63 -12.84
C GLN A 136 26.38 19.68 -13.52
N GLY A 137 25.83 20.79 -14.03
CA GLY A 137 26.62 21.83 -14.72
C GLY A 137 25.97 23.21 -14.74
N ASP A 138 26.79 24.21 -15.06
CA ASP A 138 26.43 25.64 -15.09
C ASP A 138 25.71 26.08 -16.39
N ASP A 139 25.32 25.15 -17.27
CA ASP A 139 24.62 25.50 -18.51
C ASP A 139 23.19 25.99 -18.24
N PRO A 140 22.86 27.27 -18.56
CA PRO A 140 21.53 27.84 -18.29
C PRO A 140 20.40 27.11 -19.02
N HIS A 141 20.66 26.55 -20.21
CA HIS A 141 19.64 25.85 -20.99
C HIS A 141 19.26 24.52 -20.34
N THR A 142 20.26 23.76 -19.91
CA THR A 142 20.07 22.51 -19.15
C THR A 142 19.33 22.76 -17.83
N ASN A 143 19.63 23.85 -17.13
CA ASN A 143 18.93 24.23 -15.90
C ASN A 143 17.44 24.58 -16.12
N LEU A 144 17.13 25.35 -17.17
CA LEU A 144 15.74 25.65 -17.55
C LEU A 144 14.95 24.38 -17.91
N LEU A 145 15.57 23.44 -18.63
CA LEU A 145 14.96 22.15 -18.95
C LEU A 145 14.70 21.32 -17.69
N ILE A 146 15.65 21.27 -16.75
CA ILE A 146 15.49 20.57 -15.47
C ILE A 146 14.37 21.19 -14.63
N GLU A 147 14.27 22.51 -14.56
CA GLU A 147 13.16 23.19 -13.85
C GLU A 147 11.80 22.92 -14.49
N ALA A 148 11.73 22.87 -15.83
CA ALA A 148 10.51 22.50 -16.53
C ALA A 148 10.10 21.06 -16.20
N ILE A 149 11.05 20.11 -16.20
CA ILE A 149 10.80 18.71 -15.86
C ILE A 149 10.41 18.54 -14.38
N LYS A 150 11.04 19.29 -13.46
CA LYS A 150 10.72 19.24 -12.02
C LYS A 150 9.25 19.57 -11.71
N ASN A 151 8.61 20.37 -12.56
CA ASN A 151 7.24 20.84 -12.38
C ASN A 151 6.24 20.16 -13.33
N ASP A 152 6.69 19.21 -14.15
CA ASP A 152 5.81 18.54 -15.10
C ASP A 152 4.84 17.55 -14.43
N SER A 153 3.87 17.08 -15.21
CA SER A 153 2.85 16.14 -14.73
C SER A 153 3.44 14.78 -14.37
N LEU A 154 4.45 14.30 -15.10
CA LEU A 154 5.05 13.00 -14.85
C LEU A 154 5.77 12.97 -13.49
N ARG A 155 6.58 14.00 -13.20
CA ARG A 155 7.28 14.17 -11.94
C ARG A 155 6.33 14.34 -10.76
N GLN A 156 5.21 15.03 -10.96
CA GLN A 156 4.15 15.10 -9.95
C GLN A 156 3.59 13.70 -9.64
N MET A 157 3.28 12.89 -10.66
CA MET A 157 2.80 11.52 -10.45
C MET A 157 3.84 10.62 -9.75
N GLU A 158 5.12 10.75 -10.09
CA GLU A 158 6.21 10.01 -9.41
C GLU A 158 6.28 10.36 -7.92
N ARG A 159 6.26 11.65 -7.59
CA ARG A 159 6.23 12.13 -6.20
C ARG A 159 5.00 11.62 -5.46
N GLU A 160 3.83 11.62 -6.08
CA GLU A 160 2.60 11.07 -5.49
C GLU A 160 2.72 9.56 -5.23
N ARG A 161 3.33 8.81 -6.15
CA ARG A 161 3.60 7.37 -5.96
C ARG A 161 4.56 7.13 -4.80
N LYS A 162 5.68 7.87 -4.74
CA LYS A 162 6.66 7.80 -3.64
C LYS A 162 6.00 8.14 -2.30
N ALA A 163 5.31 9.27 -2.20
CA ALA A 163 4.61 9.69 -0.99
C ALA A 163 3.53 8.68 -0.54
N THR A 164 2.83 8.04 -1.50
CA THR A 164 1.86 6.98 -1.20
C THR A 164 2.55 5.75 -0.62
N ALA A 165 3.70 5.35 -1.16
CA ALA A 165 4.49 4.24 -0.66
C ALA A 165 4.99 4.49 0.76
N GLU A 166 5.61 5.64 0.98
CA GLU A 166 6.10 6.10 2.28
C GLU A 166 4.97 6.11 3.32
N LYS A 167 3.80 6.63 2.96
CA LYS A 167 2.62 6.61 3.82
C LYS A 167 2.20 5.19 4.20
N TYR A 168 2.16 4.25 3.26
CA TYR A 168 1.81 2.86 3.55
C TYR A 168 2.83 2.20 4.48
N ILE A 169 4.12 2.38 4.21
CA ILE A 169 5.21 1.81 5.01
C ILE A 169 5.20 2.38 6.43
N MET A 170 5.13 3.71 6.56
CA MET A 170 5.07 4.40 7.85
C MET A 170 3.86 3.95 8.67
N THR A 171 2.69 3.83 8.02
CA THR A 171 1.47 3.38 8.70
C THR A 171 1.57 1.91 9.11
N ALA A 172 2.11 1.05 8.25
CA ALA A 172 2.31 -0.36 8.56
C ALA A 172 3.29 -0.55 9.71
N ALA A 173 4.45 0.12 9.68
CA ALA A 173 5.47 0.05 10.73
C ALA A 173 4.91 0.47 12.09
N LYS A 174 4.17 1.59 12.15
CA LYS A 174 3.51 2.07 13.38
C LYS A 174 2.48 1.07 13.92
N LEU A 175 1.78 0.39 13.03
CA LEU A 175 0.77 -0.61 13.40
C LEU A 175 1.40 -1.88 13.94
N ILE A 176 2.42 -2.41 13.26
CA ILE A 176 2.99 -3.72 13.60
C ILE A 176 4.03 -3.65 14.71
N ALA A 177 4.77 -2.53 14.86
CA ALA A 177 5.87 -2.41 15.83
C ALA A 177 5.46 -2.78 17.27
N PRO A 178 4.28 -2.37 17.79
CA PRO A 178 3.83 -2.80 19.12
C PRO A 178 3.41 -4.27 19.23
N ALA A 179 3.17 -4.96 18.11
CA ALA A 179 2.55 -6.29 18.07
C ALA A 179 3.51 -7.42 17.67
N ILE A 180 4.57 -7.12 16.91
CA ILE A 180 5.50 -8.11 16.35
C ILE A 180 6.51 -8.66 17.36
N GLU A 181 6.77 -7.93 18.44
CA GLU A 181 7.79 -8.22 19.43
C GLU A 181 7.25 -8.07 20.86
N THR A 182 8.04 -8.51 21.84
CA THR A 182 7.69 -8.46 23.27
C THR A 182 7.51 -7.03 23.81
N SER A 183 8.22 -6.06 23.22
CA SER A 183 8.11 -4.65 23.54
C SER A 183 8.01 -3.83 22.26
N PHE A 184 7.19 -2.77 22.30
CA PHE A 184 7.07 -1.86 21.16
C PHE A 184 8.42 -1.26 20.76
N ALA A 185 9.34 -1.04 21.72
CA ALA A 185 10.66 -0.48 21.46
C ALA A 185 11.50 -1.37 20.54
N VAL A 186 11.51 -2.67 20.81
CA VAL A 186 12.22 -3.69 20.02
C VAL A 186 11.55 -3.85 18.66
N GLY A 187 10.22 -3.81 18.60
CA GLY A 187 9.50 -3.84 17.33
C GLY A 187 9.77 -2.61 16.45
N TYR A 188 9.90 -1.42 17.03
CA TYR A 188 10.33 -0.22 16.29
C TYR A 188 11.77 -0.35 15.81
N ASP A 189 12.69 -0.87 16.63
CA ASP A 189 14.08 -1.10 16.19
C ASP A 189 14.15 -2.06 15.01
N TRP A 190 13.39 -3.16 15.06
CA TRP A 190 13.27 -4.09 13.94
C TRP A 190 12.70 -3.42 12.67
N CYS A 191 11.63 -2.63 12.79
CA CYS A 191 11.07 -1.90 11.65
C CYS A 191 12.09 -0.91 11.05
N VAL A 192 12.85 -0.21 11.90
CA VAL A 192 13.91 0.72 11.48
C VAL A 192 15.02 -0.02 10.73
N GLU A 193 15.48 -1.17 11.25
CA GLU A 193 16.49 -2.00 10.58
C GLU A 193 16.03 -2.46 9.19
N MET A 194 14.80 -2.98 9.09
CA MET A 194 14.26 -3.42 7.79
C MET A 194 14.14 -2.26 6.80
N VAL A 195 13.71 -1.09 7.25
CA VAL A 195 13.60 0.11 6.40
C VAL A 195 14.98 0.61 5.95
N LYS A 196 15.99 0.58 6.83
CA LYS A 196 17.39 0.92 6.48
C LYS A 196 18.00 0.00 5.43
N THR A 197 17.56 -1.26 5.37
CA THR A 197 18.01 -2.21 4.33
C THR A 197 17.25 -2.08 3.00
N SER A 198 16.23 -1.21 2.94
CA SER A 198 15.38 -1.03 1.77
C SER A 198 15.66 0.30 1.07
N GLN A 199 15.03 0.54 -0.08
CA GLN A 199 15.08 1.83 -0.79
C GLN A 199 14.48 3.01 -0.01
N TYR A 200 13.84 2.76 1.14
CA TYR A 200 13.18 3.77 1.97
C TYR A 200 14.04 4.21 3.17
N VAL A 201 15.37 4.23 3.03
CA VAL A 201 16.31 4.55 4.10
C VAL A 201 15.95 5.87 4.81
N GLU A 202 15.47 6.86 4.07
CA GLU A 202 15.06 8.18 4.59
C GLU A 202 13.96 8.08 5.67
N LEU A 203 13.06 7.09 5.56
CA LEU A 203 11.97 6.89 6.53
C LEU A 203 12.44 6.33 7.88
N ALA A 204 13.67 5.82 7.95
CA ALA A 204 14.22 5.27 9.19
C ALA A 204 14.29 6.32 10.29
N ASN A 205 14.66 7.57 9.94
CA ASN A 205 14.73 8.69 10.86
C ASN A 205 13.35 9.03 11.42
N ASP A 206 12.34 9.10 10.55
CA ASP A 206 10.95 9.34 10.95
C ASP A 206 10.44 8.24 11.89
N LEU A 207 10.83 6.98 11.67
CA LEU A 207 10.47 5.88 12.56
C LEU A 207 11.14 5.99 13.93
N GLU A 208 12.42 6.38 14.00
CA GLU A 208 13.11 6.66 15.28
C GLU A 208 12.37 7.80 16.04
N ILE A 209 11.94 8.87 15.36
CA ILE A 209 11.13 9.94 15.97
C ILE A 209 9.77 9.41 16.47
N ASN A 210 9.10 8.57 15.69
CA ASN A 210 7.81 7.99 16.09
C ASN A 210 7.94 7.05 17.31
N LYS A 211 9.08 6.36 17.47
CA LYS A 211 9.40 5.60 18.67
C LYS A 211 9.47 6.52 19.90
N ALA A 212 10.18 7.65 19.81
CA ALA A 212 10.23 8.65 20.89
C ALA A 212 8.85 9.24 21.23
N ILE A 213 8.04 9.58 20.21
CA ILE A 213 6.65 10.05 20.40
C ILE A 213 5.80 9.00 21.14
N THR A 214 6.02 7.71 20.84
CA THR A 214 5.30 6.62 21.51
C THR A 214 5.66 6.55 23.01
N TYR A 215 6.94 6.74 23.38
CA TYR A 215 7.35 6.87 24.79
C TYR A 215 6.71 8.07 25.48
N LEU A 216 6.66 9.24 24.82
CA LEU A 216 5.99 10.43 25.36
C LEU A 216 4.51 10.19 25.62
N ARG A 217 3.83 9.46 24.74
CA ARG A 217 2.42 9.07 24.93
C ARG A 217 2.21 8.13 26.12
N GLN A 218 3.21 7.29 26.43
CA GLN A 218 3.22 6.43 27.60
C GLN A 218 3.68 7.16 28.89
N LYS A 219 3.99 8.46 28.81
CA LYS A 219 4.54 9.30 29.89
C LYS A 219 5.92 8.85 30.38
N ASP A 220 6.64 8.07 29.59
CA ASP A 220 8.03 7.71 29.87
C ASP A 220 8.96 8.76 29.25
N PHE A 221 9.12 9.87 29.97
CA PHE A 221 9.89 11.02 29.50
C PHE A 221 11.41 10.75 29.46
N ASN A 222 11.91 9.85 30.30
CA ASN A 222 13.33 9.53 30.36
C ASN A 222 13.76 8.78 29.09
N GLN A 223 13.05 7.70 28.75
CA GLN A 223 13.33 6.92 27.53
C GLN A 223 13.12 7.75 26.26
N ALA A 224 12.10 8.62 26.24
CA ALA A 224 11.89 9.54 25.13
C ALA A 224 13.08 10.51 24.94
N ALA A 225 13.56 11.13 26.03
CA ALA A 225 14.68 12.06 25.98
C ALA A 225 15.99 11.37 25.55
N ASP A 226 16.25 10.16 26.05
CA ASP A 226 17.43 9.39 25.68
C ASP A 226 17.40 8.99 24.19
N ASN A 227 16.24 8.57 23.69
CA ASN A 227 16.06 8.25 22.27
C ASN A 227 16.31 9.45 21.36
N LEU A 228 15.76 10.63 21.71
CA LEU A 228 15.98 11.87 20.95
C LEU A 228 17.44 12.34 21.00
N LYS A 229 18.11 12.23 22.15
CA LYS A 229 19.55 12.54 22.26
C LYS A 229 20.41 11.60 21.42
N MET A 230 20.07 10.31 21.39
CA MET A 230 20.75 9.33 20.52
C MET A 230 20.55 9.66 19.05
N PHE A 231 19.35 10.08 18.66
CA PHE A 231 19.06 10.53 17.31
C PHE A 231 19.90 11.76 16.91
N GLU A 232 19.93 12.80 17.75
CA GLU A 232 20.72 14.02 17.53
C GLU A 232 22.23 13.73 17.38
N LYS A 233 22.77 12.82 18.20
CA LYS A 233 24.17 12.36 18.10
C LYS A 233 24.50 11.59 16.83
N LYS A 234 23.54 10.87 16.25
CA LYS A 234 23.74 10.17 14.97
C LYS A 234 23.73 11.17 13.81
N ASP A 235 22.78 12.09 13.81
CA ASP A 235 22.62 13.07 12.73
C ASP A 235 23.79 14.07 12.68
N SER A 236 24.29 14.49 13.85
CA SER A 236 25.50 15.33 13.96
C SER A 236 26.80 14.68 13.48
N ARG A 237 26.85 13.34 13.35
CA ARG A 237 28.02 12.61 12.79
C ARG A 237 27.91 12.37 11.29
N VAL A 238 26.76 12.65 10.69
CA VAL A 238 26.47 12.43 9.27
C VAL A 238 26.60 13.74 8.46
N LYS A 239 26.94 14.87 9.12
CA LYS A 239 27.30 16.14 8.47
C LYS A 239 28.77 16.19 8.07
#